data_AF-A0A0N0N620-F1
#
_entry.id   AF-A0A0N0N620-F1
#
_cell.length_a   1.000
_cell.length_b   1.000
_cell.length_c   1.000
_cell.angle_alpha   90.00
_cell.angle_beta   90.00
_cell.angle_gamma   90.00
#
_symmetry.space_group_name_H-M   'P 1'
#
loop_
_entity.id
_entity.type
_entity.pdbx_description
1 polymer ?
#
loop_
_entity_poly.entity_id
_entity_poly.type
_entity_poly.pdbx_seq_one_letter_code
_entity_poly.pdbx_strand_id
1 'polypeptide(L)'
;MRSTRRSPPRVPPPGHGPPPPAPPNPRSTTPSTPPTSPATVEGHHPAHTVNQRSPSSELPRRKATPNGEGTIYQRKDGRWEAAGYVLAADGTRKRVRVYGATRREAADKLAEKIADSNRGLPVATADSTIGDYLTYWLNGVAVHRLRENTQTRYAACVRLHLIPGLGTKKVARLTAKDVRTFLDRLRTTCQCCAQGLDTERKVCCAIGECCQKRLSPLTVTYVHSVLKSALEHAVREDELPRNVARNVKATTHRPRHFRPLTAVEARQFLDAARADRLHALYELALRTGLRKGELLGLRWEDLDLNVGTATIRHSLQRTRTGGLTHLPTKTRASERRIALPTECIHSLKEHKQQQDTERETAGAAWQYSGLVFTTPAGRPLDPANFTRRFRSFLDRAGLRRIRFHDLRHSTATLLLEQGVDLIVIKELLGHAHIGVTAGVYAHVRLRLQREAIDALGDALGVTNDDPNDPPATAVVR
;
A
#
# COMPACT_ATOMS: atom_id res chain seq x y z
N MET A 1 -24.22 9.73 58.58
CA MET A 1 -23.01 8.91 58.39
C MET A 1 -22.79 8.64 56.89
N ARG A 2 -21.97 9.45 56.21
CA ARG A 2 -21.54 9.22 54.82
C ARG A 2 -20.01 9.10 54.83
N SER A 3 -19.51 7.89 54.56
CA SER A 3 -18.09 7.56 54.54
C SER A 3 -17.46 8.04 53.23
N THR A 4 -16.51 8.96 53.35
CA THR A 4 -15.63 9.45 52.31
C THR A 4 -14.44 8.50 52.14
N ARG A 5 -14.34 7.77 51.02
CA ARG A 5 -13.11 7.05 50.66
C ARG A 5 -12.23 7.92 49.78
N ARG A 6 -11.14 8.43 50.37
CA ARG A 6 -10.01 9.09 49.68
C ARG A 6 -9.26 8.11 48.79
N SER A 7 -8.94 8.53 47.57
CA SER A 7 -8.02 7.82 46.66
C SER A 7 -6.56 8.12 47.03
N PRO A 8 -5.61 7.17 46.90
CA PRO A 8 -4.19 7.40 47.20
C PRO A 8 -3.47 8.18 46.09
N PRO A 9 -2.34 8.85 46.39
CA PRO A 9 -1.61 9.68 45.43
C PRO A 9 -0.88 8.85 44.37
N ARG A 10 -0.84 9.36 43.13
CA ARG A 10 -0.11 8.78 42.00
C ARG A 10 1.41 9.03 42.15
N VAL A 11 2.20 7.98 42.04
CA VAL A 11 3.66 8.03 41.90
C VAL A 11 4.03 8.55 40.50
N PRO A 12 4.97 9.50 40.35
CA PRO A 12 5.42 9.98 39.05
C PRO A 12 6.38 8.98 38.38
N PRO A 13 6.39 8.87 37.03
CA PRO A 13 7.33 8.01 36.31
C PRO A 13 8.77 8.56 36.34
N PRO A 14 9.81 7.71 36.26
CA PRO A 14 11.20 8.14 36.29
C PRO A 14 11.57 8.91 35.02
N GLY A 15 12.32 10.00 35.20
CA GLY A 15 12.79 10.88 34.12
C GLY A 15 13.74 10.18 33.16
N HIS A 16 13.56 10.44 31.87
CA HIS A 16 14.48 10.02 30.82
C HIS A 16 15.72 10.93 30.83
N GLY A 17 16.90 10.33 31.06
CA GLY A 17 18.19 10.99 30.89
C GLY A 17 18.49 11.32 29.42
N PRO A 18 19.47 12.22 29.16
CA PRO A 18 19.78 12.72 27.83
C PRO A 18 20.39 11.63 26.91
N PRO A 19 20.16 11.72 25.59
CA PRO A 19 20.67 10.75 24.63
C PRO A 19 22.19 10.84 24.43
N PRO A 20 22.87 9.72 24.10
CA PRO A 20 24.31 9.70 23.85
C PRO A 20 24.69 10.38 22.50
N PRO A 21 25.92 10.91 22.37
CA PRO A 21 26.37 11.63 21.18
C PRO A 21 26.62 10.70 19.97
N ALA A 22 26.42 11.25 18.78
CA ALA A 22 26.54 10.56 17.49
C ALA A 22 28.00 10.23 17.10
N PRO A 23 28.25 9.13 16.37
CA PRO A 23 29.58 8.75 15.90
C PRO A 23 30.04 9.60 14.67
N PRO A 24 31.36 9.78 14.48
CA PRO A 24 31.90 10.64 13.44
C PRO A 24 31.88 10.01 12.04
N ASN A 25 31.67 10.86 11.03
CA ASN A 25 31.65 10.55 9.60
C ASN A 25 33.01 10.06 9.07
N PRO A 26 33.07 8.97 8.27
CA PRO A 26 34.29 8.62 7.55
C PRO A 26 34.45 9.45 6.26
N ARG A 27 35.63 10.06 6.14
CA ARG A 27 36.10 10.82 4.97
C ARG A 27 36.38 9.92 3.76
N SER A 28 36.20 10.56 2.62
CA SER A 28 36.55 10.22 1.24
C SER A 28 37.97 9.69 1.04
N THR A 29 38.11 8.63 0.25
CA THR A 29 39.35 8.28 -0.47
C THR A 29 39.01 7.85 -1.90
N THR A 30 39.60 8.55 -2.85
CA THR A 30 39.56 8.30 -4.31
C THR A 30 40.56 7.20 -4.68
N PRO A 31 40.31 6.36 -5.71
CA PRO A 31 41.33 5.48 -6.26
C PRO A 31 42.00 6.09 -7.49
N SER A 32 43.33 6.11 -7.44
CA SER A 32 44.24 6.50 -8.52
C SER A 32 44.51 5.31 -9.45
N THR A 33 44.46 5.57 -10.75
CA THR A 33 44.87 4.71 -11.87
C THR A 33 46.38 4.45 -11.86
N PRO A 34 46.85 3.32 -12.41
CA PRO A 34 48.17 3.26 -13.05
C PRO A 34 48.08 2.83 -14.52
N PRO A 35 49.01 3.29 -15.40
CA PRO A 35 49.09 2.86 -16.79
C PRO A 35 50.31 1.95 -17.08
N THR A 36 50.19 1.22 -18.19
CA THR A 36 51.23 0.80 -19.17
C THR A 36 52.41 -0.10 -18.79
N SER A 37 52.47 -1.24 -19.49
CA SER A 37 53.64 -2.07 -19.88
C SER A 37 54.65 -1.28 -20.77
N PRO A 38 55.73 -1.83 -21.39
CA PRO A 38 56.21 -3.23 -21.46
C PRO A 38 57.76 -3.41 -21.38
N ALA A 39 58.26 -4.66 -21.40
CA ALA A 39 59.46 -5.06 -22.16
C ALA A 39 59.76 -6.57 -22.09
N THR A 40 60.13 -7.09 -23.26
CA THR A 40 60.53 -8.43 -23.71
C THR A 40 61.96 -8.78 -23.27
N VAL A 41 62.26 -10.06 -22.96
CA VAL A 41 63.59 -10.68 -23.24
C VAL A 41 63.43 -12.19 -23.51
N GLU A 42 64.13 -12.65 -24.54
CA GLU A 42 64.19 -13.98 -25.15
C GLU A 42 65.04 -15.01 -24.38
N GLY A 43 64.74 -16.29 -24.63
CA GLY A 43 65.71 -17.33 -25.02
C GLY A 43 66.57 -18.02 -23.95
N HIS A 44 66.41 -19.34 -23.80
CA HIS A 44 67.41 -20.37 -24.15
C HIS A 44 67.02 -21.77 -23.62
N HIS A 45 67.01 -22.76 -24.52
CA HIS A 45 67.11 -24.20 -24.21
C HIS A 45 68.58 -24.59 -23.99
N PRO A 46 68.85 -25.70 -23.28
CA PRO A 46 69.27 -26.89 -24.02
C PRO A 46 68.69 -28.23 -23.51
N ALA A 47 68.74 -29.22 -24.40
CA ALA A 47 68.48 -30.65 -24.22
C ALA A 47 69.59 -31.32 -23.36
N HIS A 48 69.62 -32.59 -22.95
CA HIS A 48 68.99 -33.87 -23.27
C HIS A 48 69.22 -34.76 -22.02
N THR A 49 68.29 -35.66 -21.66
CA THR A 49 68.70 -37.04 -21.33
C THR A 49 67.53 -38.01 -21.43
N VAL A 50 67.71 -38.98 -22.30
CA VAL A 50 66.87 -40.15 -22.54
C VAL A 50 67.06 -41.13 -21.39
N ASN A 51 65.98 -41.69 -20.85
CA ASN A 51 66.05 -43.00 -20.22
C ASN A 51 64.83 -43.83 -20.60
N GLN A 52 65.10 -44.90 -21.36
CA GLN A 52 64.13 -45.87 -21.85
C GLN A 52 63.98 -47.00 -20.81
N ARG A 53 62.75 -47.26 -20.37
CA ARG A 53 62.30 -48.59 -19.91
C ARG A 53 60.84 -48.80 -20.33
N SER A 54 60.61 -49.80 -21.16
CA SER A 54 59.30 -50.39 -21.49
C SER A 54 59.18 -51.75 -20.76
N PRO A 55 58.04 -52.47 -20.81
CA PRO A 55 56.66 -52.08 -20.51
C PRO A 55 56.01 -53.07 -19.51
N SER A 56 55.04 -52.65 -18.71
CA SER A 56 54.20 -53.58 -17.92
C SER A 56 52.71 -53.23 -18.04
N SER A 57 51.99 -54.13 -18.73
CA SER A 57 50.56 -54.43 -18.67
C SER A 57 49.53 -53.29 -18.75
N GLU A 58 48.92 -53.16 -19.93
CA GLU A 58 47.68 -52.40 -20.16
C GLU A 58 46.51 -52.93 -19.30
N LEU A 59 45.89 -52.02 -18.53
CA LEU A 59 44.50 -52.14 -18.08
C LEU A 59 43.63 -51.23 -18.96
N PRO A 60 42.39 -51.63 -19.32
CA PRO A 60 41.59 -50.91 -20.30
C PRO A 60 41.21 -49.52 -19.78
N ARG A 61 41.59 -48.49 -20.52
CA ARG A 61 41.19 -47.10 -20.26
C ARG A 61 39.66 -47.01 -20.33
N ARG A 62 39.03 -46.63 -19.21
CA ARG A 62 37.61 -46.24 -19.18
C ARG A 62 37.41 -45.07 -20.14
N LYS A 63 36.48 -45.22 -21.08
CA LYS A 63 36.00 -44.15 -21.97
C LYS A 63 35.60 -42.95 -21.11
N ALA A 64 36.37 -41.86 -21.20
CA ALA A 64 35.94 -40.57 -20.68
C ALA A 64 34.79 -40.08 -21.56
N THR A 65 33.59 -40.02 -20.99
CA THR A 65 32.42 -39.46 -21.67
C THR A 65 32.56 -37.94 -21.78
N PRO A 66 32.04 -37.32 -22.86
CA PRO A 66 32.12 -35.87 -23.06
C PRO A 66 31.51 -35.09 -21.89
N ASN A 67 32.15 -33.99 -21.51
CA ASN A 67 31.81 -33.14 -20.38
C ASN A 67 30.39 -32.52 -20.54
N GLY A 68 29.35 -33.19 -20.03
CA GLY A 68 28.02 -32.59 -19.98
C GLY A 68 26.85 -33.50 -19.58
N GLU A 69 26.94 -34.82 -19.79
CA GLU A 69 25.75 -35.70 -19.70
C GLU A 69 25.38 -36.19 -18.28
N GLY A 70 26.15 -35.81 -17.26
CA GLY A 70 25.93 -36.27 -15.89
C GLY A 70 26.30 -37.74 -15.68
N THR A 71 26.32 -38.16 -14.42
CA THR A 71 26.69 -39.52 -13.99
C THR A 71 25.46 -40.29 -13.55
N ILE A 72 25.24 -41.49 -14.11
CA ILE A 72 24.13 -42.38 -13.73
C ILE A 72 24.71 -43.72 -13.27
N TYR A 73 24.39 -44.15 -12.04
CA TYR A 73 24.82 -45.44 -11.49
C TYR A 73 23.78 -46.03 -10.53
N GLN A 74 23.83 -47.34 -10.32
CA GLN A 74 22.97 -48.04 -9.36
C GLN A 74 23.63 -48.07 -7.98
N ARG A 75 22.87 -47.72 -6.94
CA ARG A 75 23.31 -47.72 -5.54
C ARG A 75 23.18 -49.12 -4.93
N LYS A 76 23.86 -49.31 -3.79
CA LYS A 76 23.79 -50.55 -2.98
C LYS A 76 22.37 -50.90 -2.49
N ASP A 77 21.46 -49.92 -2.47
CA ASP A 77 20.04 -50.07 -2.06
C ASP A 77 19.10 -50.37 -3.24
N GLY A 78 19.64 -50.71 -4.41
CA GLY A 78 18.88 -51.06 -5.62
C GLY A 78 18.34 -49.88 -6.43
N ARG A 79 18.38 -48.65 -5.89
CA ARG A 79 17.90 -47.43 -6.58
C ARG A 79 18.94 -46.89 -7.57
N TRP A 80 18.47 -46.29 -8.65
CA TRP A 80 19.31 -45.59 -9.61
C TRP A 80 19.48 -44.13 -9.21
N GLU A 81 20.73 -43.65 -9.18
CA GLU A 81 21.10 -42.26 -8.92
C GLU A 81 21.65 -41.64 -10.20
N ALA A 82 21.05 -40.52 -10.63
CA ALA A 82 21.54 -39.71 -11.73
C ALA A 82 21.93 -38.32 -11.21
N ALA A 83 23.11 -37.83 -11.55
CA ALA A 83 23.61 -36.55 -11.08
C ALA A 83 24.20 -35.70 -12.21
N GLY A 84 23.81 -34.44 -12.32
CA GLY A 84 24.27 -33.51 -13.35
C GLY A 84 24.38 -32.08 -12.82
N TYR A 85 25.02 -31.22 -13.61
CA TYR A 85 25.16 -29.80 -13.27
C TYR A 85 24.02 -29.00 -13.90
N VAL A 86 23.43 -28.11 -13.11
CA VAL A 86 22.40 -27.16 -13.55
C VAL A 86 22.83 -25.74 -13.18
N LEU A 87 22.39 -24.75 -13.95
CA LEU A 87 22.62 -23.34 -13.69
C LEU A 87 21.82 -22.92 -12.44
N ALA A 88 22.54 -22.41 -11.44
CA ALA A 88 21.95 -21.75 -10.29
C ALA A 88 21.69 -20.27 -10.62
N ALA A 89 20.84 -19.63 -9.82
CA ALA A 89 20.45 -18.23 -10.00
C ALA A 89 21.61 -17.24 -9.92
N ASP A 90 22.68 -17.60 -9.21
CA ASP A 90 23.92 -16.82 -9.07
C ASP A 90 24.89 -16.97 -10.25
N GLY A 91 24.47 -17.65 -11.33
CA GLY A 91 25.31 -17.94 -12.50
C GLY A 91 26.29 -19.11 -12.29
N THR A 92 26.31 -19.73 -11.11
CA THR A 92 27.19 -20.87 -10.82
C THR A 92 26.56 -22.20 -11.25
N ARG A 93 27.38 -23.25 -11.42
CA ARG A 93 26.90 -24.60 -11.75
C ARG A 93 26.71 -25.41 -10.46
N LYS A 94 25.46 -25.70 -10.08
CA LYS A 94 25.12 -26.55 -8.93
C LYS A 94 24.91 -28.00 -9.38
N ARG A 95 25.51 -28.96 -8.66
CA ARG A 95 25.30 -30.39 -8.94
C ARG A 95 24.01 -30.88 -8.27
N VAL A 96 23.03 -31.33 -9.06
CA VAL A 96 21.77 -31.91 -8.60
C VAL A 96 21.80 -33.43 -8.75
N ARG A 97 21.18 -34.13 -7.80
CA ARG A 97 21.04 -35.60 -7.78
C ARG A 97 19.56 -35.95 -7.81
N VAL A 98 19.17 -36.89 -8.66
CA VAL A 98 17.82 -37.43 -8.77
C VAL A 98 17.85 -38.95 -8.67
N TYR A 99 16.73 -39.52 -8.22
CA TYR A 99 16.62 -40.96 -7.94
C TYR A 99 15.44 -41.57 -8.71
N GLY A 100 15.62 -42.80 -9.20
CA GLY A 100 14.59 -43.59 -9.88
C GLY A 100 14.66 -45.06 -9.50
N ALA A 101 13.56 -45.78 -9.69
CA ALA A 101 13.51 -47.24 -9.56
C ALA A 101 14.21 -47.93 -10.75
N THR A 102 14.24 -47.27 -11.91
CA THR A 102 14.96 -47.74 -13.10
C THR A 102 16.00 -46.73 -13.59
N ARG A 103 17.00 -47.21 -14.36
CA ARG A 103 18.00 -46.35 -15.00
C ARG A 103 17.37 -45.26 -15.86
N ARG A 104 16.33 -45.63 -16.62
CA ARG A 104 15.59 -44.73 -17.51
C ARG A 104 14.85 -43.65 -16.72
N GLU A 105 14.17 -44.01 -15.63
CA GLU A 105 13.46 -43.05 -14.79
C GLU A 105 14.42 -42.04 -14.13
N ALA A 106 15.60 -42.48 -13.68
CA ALA A 106 16.61 -41.56 -13.15
C ALA A 106 17.19 -40.63 -14.23
N ALA A 107 17.39 -41.15 -15.46
CA ALA A 107 17.86 -40.37 -16.61
C ALA A 107 16.82 -39.32 -17.05
N ASP A 108 15.55 -39.70 -17.17
CA ASP A 108 14.46 -38.82 -17.58
C ASP A 108 14.28 -37.67 -16.58
N LYS A 109 14.33 -37.96 -15.27
CA LYS A 109 14.30 -36.93 -14.20
C LYS A 109 15.51 -35.99 -14.26
N LEU A 110 16.69 -36.47 -14.66
CA LEU A 110 17.88 -35.63 -14.78
C LEU A 110 17.79 -34.76 -16.04
N ALA A 111 17.34 -35.33 -17.16
CA ALA A 111 17.12 -34.62 -18.41
C ALA A 111 16.09 -33.50 -18.25
N GLU A 112 15.00 -33.74 -17.50
CA GLU A 112 14.02 -32.71 -17.15
C GLU A 112 14.66 -31.54 -16.39
N LYS A 113 15.52 -31.83 -15.39
CA LYS A 113 16.22 -30.79 -14.61
C LYS A 113 17.23 -29.98 -15.43
N ILE A 114 17.92 -30.63 -16.36
CA ILE A 114 18.85 -29.97 -17.28
C ILE A 114 18.06 -29.14 -18.30
N ALA A 115 16.95 -29.65 -18.83
CA ALA A 115 16.07 -28.92 -19.74
C ALA A 115 15.41 -27.69 -19.08
N ASP A 116 14.97 -27.80 -17.83
CA ASP A 116 14.50 -26.67 -17.03
C ASP A 116 15.57 -25.59 -16.88
N SER A 117 16.80 -25.99 -16.55
CA SER A 117 17.94 -25.09 -16.44
C SER A 117 18.29 -24.42 -17.78
N ASN A 118 18.27 -25.16 -18.89
CA ASN A 118 18.60 -24.66 -20.22
C ASN A 118 17.52 -23.70 -20.76
N ARG A 119 16.28 -23.81 -20.27
CA ARG A 119 15.19 -22.85 -20.52
C ARG A 119 15.32 -21.56 -19.71
N GLY A 120 16.41 -21.38 -18.97
CA GLY A 120 16.65 -20.19 -18.15
C GLY A 120 15.76 -20.12 -16.91
N LEU A 121 15.26 -21.26 -16.41
CA LEU A 121 14.59 -21.33 -15.10
C LEU A 121 15.66 -21.65 -14.05
N PRO A 122 16.11 -20.68 -13.25
CA PRO A 122 17.11 -20.95 -12.23
C PRO A 122 16.57 -21.95 -11.22
N VAL A 123 17.41 -22.89 -10.79
CA VAL A 123 17.08 -23.71 -9.62
C VAL A 123 17.05 -22.78 -8.41
N ALA A 124 15.87 -22.65 -7.79
CA ALA A 124 15.66 -21.78 -6.64
C ALA A 124 16.76 -21.98 -5.59
N THR A 125 17.58 -20.95 -5.41
CA THR A 125 18.72 -20.89 -4.48
C THR A 125 18.28 -20.46 -3.08
N ALA A 126 17.04 -19.99 -2.92
CA ALA A 126 16.51 -19.52 -1.64
C ALA A 126 16.30 -20.67 -0.64
N ASP A 127 17.32 -20.90 0.20
CA ASP A 127 17.25 -21.77 1.38
C ASP A 127 16.53 -21.12 2.58
N SER A 128 16.22 -19.83 2.49
CA SER A 128 15.51 -19.05 3.49
C SER A 128 14.06 -19.51 3.67
N THR A 129 13.53 -19.29 4.88
CA THR A 129 12.09 -19.44 5.13
C THR A 129 11.33 -18.21 4.63
N ILE A 130 10.03 -18.36 4.40
CA ILE A 130 9.17 -17.22 4.04
C ILE A 130 9.17 -16.18 5.16
N GLY A 131 9.28 -16.59 6.42
CA GLY A 131 9.33 -15.66 7.55
C GLY A 131 10.57 -14.77 7.51
N ASP A 132 11.73 -15.38 7.27
CA ASP A 132 13.01 -14.66 7.16
C ASP A 132 12.99 -13.74 5.95
N TYR A 133 12.53 -14.25 4.81
CA TYR A 133 12.45 -13.47 3.57
C TYR A 133 11.50 -12.27 3.70
N LEU A 134 10.31 -12.45 4.28
CA LEU A 134 9.37 -11.35 4.49
C LEU A 134 9.92 -10.30 5.46
N THR A 135 10.71 -10.71 6.45
CA THR A 135 11.36 -9.80 7.40
C THR A 135 12.44 -8.99 6.71
N TYR A 136 13.32 -9.65 5.94
CA TYR A 136 14.33 -9.00 5.10
C TYR A 136 13.68 -8.02 4.12
N TRP A 137 12.68 -8.46 3.35
CA TRP A 137 12.01 -7.63 2.37
C TRP A 137 11.33 -6.42 3.01
N LEU A 138 10.66 -6.59 4.14
CA LEU A 138 9.96 -5.50 4.80
C LEU A 138 10.94 -4.43 5.32
N ASN A 139 12.04 -4.86 5.95
CA ASN A 139 12.98 -3.96 6.63
C ASN A 139 14.06 -3.40 5.71
N GLY A 140 14.48 -4.15 4.68
CA GLY A 140 15.58 -3.77 3.79
C GLY A 140 15.13 -3.22 2.44
N VAL A 141 13.90 -3.49 1.99
CA VAL A 141 13.45 -3.12 0.63
C VAL A 141 12.20 -2.25 0.68
N ALA A 142 11.14 -2.76 1.31
CA ALA A 142 9.84 -2.11 1.36
C ALA A 142 9.91 -0.77 2.10
N VAL A 143 10.78 -0.65 3.11
CA VAL A 143 10.98 0.59 3.88
C VAL A 143 11.44 1.76 3.01
N HIS A 144 12.27 1.52 1.99
CA HIS A 144 12.82 2.59 1.15
C HIS A 144 11.89 2.98 -0.01
N ARG A 145 10.99 2.08 -0.41
CA ARG A 145 10.10 2.30 -1.57
C ARG A 145 8.67 2.72 -1.18
N LEU A 146 8.24 2.42 0.04
CA LEU A 146 6.86 2.65 0.47
C LEU A 146 6.75 3.82 1.45
N ARG A 147 5.62 4.52 1.39
CA ARG A 147 5.26 5.51 2.43
C ARG A 147 5.00 4.82 3.77
N GLU A 148 5.27 5.52 4.86
CA GLU A 148 5.22 4.97 6.23
C GLU A 148 3.89 4.31 6.61
N ASN A 149 2.76 4.89 6.20
CA ASN A 149 1.43 4.29 6.43
C ASN A 149 1.22 2.99 5.66
N THR A 150 1.75 2.88 4.44
CA THR A 150 1.73 1.64 3.66
C THR A 150 2.63 0.60 4.30
N GLN A 151 3.83 1.00 4.76
CA GLN A 151 4.73 0.12 5.50
C GLN A 151 4.08 -0.42 6.77
N THR A 152 3.42 0.43 7.56
CA THR A 152 2.72 0.01 8.79
C THR A 152 1.65 -1.04 8.48
N ARG A 153 0.91 -0.88 7.37
CA ARG A 153 -0.06 -1.88 6.92
C ARG A 153 0.61 -3.17 6.43
N TYR A 154 1.72 -3.08 5.71
CA TYR A 154 2.49 -4.24 5.24
C TYR A 154 3.03 -5.02 6.44
N ALA A 155 3.67 -4.34 7.39
CA ALA A 155 4.17 -4.88 8.63
C ALA A 155 3.08 -5.60 9.44
N ALA A 156 1.89 -4.99 9.55
CA ALA A 156 0.75 -5.64 10.20
C ALA A 156 0.33 -6.93 9.46
N CYS A 157 0.24 -6.92 8.13
CA CYS A 157 -0.11 -8.11 7.36
C CYS A 157 0.94 -9.22 7.48
N VAL A 158 2.22 -8.85 7.44
CA VAL A 158 3.35 -9.77 7.58
C VAL A 158 3.34 -10.42 8.96
N ARG A 159 3.33 -9.60 10.02
CA ARG A 159 3.41 -10.05 11.42
C ARG A 159 2.17 -10.83 11.86
N LEU A 160 0.97 -10.38 11.52
CA LEU A 160 -0.28 -10.95 12.05
C LEU A 160 -0.81 -12.12 11.21
N HIS A 161 -0.45 -12.21 9.93
CA HIS A 161 -1.08 -13.16 9.01
C HIS A 161 -0.08 -14.00 8.21
N LEU A 162 0.89 -13.38 7.54
CA LEU A 162 1.79 -14.12 6.64
C LEU A 162 2.82 -14.97 7.39
N ILE A 163 3.50 -14.41 8.40
CA ILE A 163 4.49 -15.17 9.19
C ILE A 163 3.80 -16.30 9.97
N PRO A 164 2.70 -16.09 10.73
CA PRO A 164 2.02 -17.19 11.42
C PRO A 164 1.45 -18.24 10.45
N GLY A 165 1.09 -17.84 9.23
CA GLY A 165 0.42 -18.73 8.28
C GLY A 165 1.35 -19.54 7.38
N LEU A 166 2.43 -18.92 6.91
CA LEU A 166 3.35 -19.46 5.89
C LEU A 166 4.82 -19.39 6.30
N GLY A 167 5.16 -18.69 7.39
CA GLY A 167 6.53 -18.28 7.70
C GLY A 167 7.54 -19.42 7.82
N THR A 168 7.14 -20.58 8.33
CA THR A 168 8.03 -21.74 8.52
C THR A 168 8.39 -22.47 7.22
N LYS A 169 7.64 -22.23 6.14
CA LYS A 169 7.86 -22.92 4.87
C LYS A 169 9.01 -22.26 4.11
N LYS A 170 9.87 -23.06 3.48
CA LYS A 170 10.93 -22.56 2.60
C LYS A 170 10.34 -21.84 1.40
N VAL A 171 10.93 -20.70 1.01
CA VAL A 171 10.44 -19.88 -0.11
C VAL A 171 10.40 -20.73 -1.40
N ALA A 172 11.47 -21.48 -1.69
CA ALA A 172 11.58 -22.37 -2.85
C ALA A 172 10.54 -23.51 -2.89
N ARG A 173 9.95 -23.89 -1.74
CA ARG A 173 8.95 -24.96 -1.65
C ARG A 173 7.51 -24.46 -1.61
N LEU A 174 7.29 -23.15 -1.67
CA LEU A 174 5.96 -22.56 -1.66
C LEU A 174 5.23 -22.90 -2.96
N THR A 175 4.04 -23.48 -2.86
CA THR A 175 3.19 -23.79 -4.02
C THR A 175 1.93 -22.93 -4.04
N ALA A 176 1.27 -22.86 -5.20
CA ALA A 176 -0.03 -22.19 -5.32
C ALA A 176 -1.11 -22.84 -4.44
N LYS A 177 -1.02 -24.16 -4.20
CA LYS A 177 -1.93 -24.89 -3.29
C LYS A 177 -1.77 -24.37 -1.86
N ASP A 178 -0.54 -24.19 -1.38
CA ASP A 178 -0.28 -23.66 -0.04
C ASP A 178 -0.85 -22.27 0.15
N VAL A 179 -0.64 -21.38 -0.82
CA VAL A 179 -1.15 -20.01 -0.78
C VAL A 179 -2.68 -20.03 -0.75
N ARG A 180 -3.33 -20.87 -1.56
CA ARG A 180 -4.80 -21.02 -1.55
C ARG A 180 -5.31 -21.51 -0.20
N THR A 181 -4.75 -22.62 0.32
CA THR A 181 -5.10 -23.18 1.62
C THR A 181 -4.89 -22.17 2.76
N PHE A 182 -3.81 -21.39 2.71
CA PHE A 182 -3.57 -20.32 3.66
C PHE A 182 -4.67 -19.25 3.61
N LEU A 183 -5.01 -18.75 2.42
CA LEU A 183 -6.04 -17.72 2.27
C LEU A 183 -7.43 -18.21 2.68
N ASP A 184 -7.77 -19.47 2.39
CA ASP A 184 -9.04 -20.08 2.78
C ASP A 184 -9.13 -20.24 4.30
N ARG A 185 -8.06 -20.70 4.95
CA ARG A 185 -7.97 -20.71 6.42
C ARG A 185 -8.12 -19.31 7.00
N LEU A 186 -7.44 -18.32 6.44
CA LEU A 186 -7.49 -16.94 6.92
C LEU A 186 -8.92 -16.34 6.88
N ARG A 187 -9.77 -16.80 5.95
CA ARG A 187 -11.19 -16.39 5.85
C ARG A 187 -12.06 -16.99 6.96
N THR A 188 -11.76 -18.20 7.42
CA THR A 188 -12.59 -18.93 8.40
C THR A 188 -12.07 -18.78 9.83
N THR A 189 -10.78 -18.47 9.99
CA THR A 189 -10.14 -18.29 11.30
C THR A 189 -10.56 -17.00 11.99
N CYS A 190 -11.05 -17.15 13.21
CA CYS A 190 -11.29 -16.04 14.12
C CYS A 190 -9.96 -15.36 14.51
N GLN A 191 -9.85 -14.06 14.24
CA GLN A 191 -8.63 -13.30 14.48
C GLN A 191 -8.37 -13.01 15.95
N CYS A 192 -9.41 -12.97 16.78
CA CYS A 192 -9.21 -12.85 18.22
C CYS A 192 -8.49 -14.10 18.76
N CYS A 193 -9.04 -15.28 18.47
CA CYS A 193 -8.48 -16.54 18.91
C CYS A 193 -7.07 -16.77 18.33
N ALA A 194 -6.85 -16.48 17.04
CA ALA A 194 -5.54 -16.67 16.40
C ALA A 194 -4.44 -15.72 16.90
N GLN A 195 -4.79 -14.56 17.44
CA GLN A 195 -3.82 -13.55 17.90
C GLN A 195 -3.78 -13.42 19.43
N GLY A 196 -4.62 -14.17 20.16
CA GLY A 196 -4.72 -14.07 21.62
C GLY A 196 -5.17 -12.67 22.09
N LEU A 197 -6.02 -11.97 21.34
CA LEU A 197 -6.36 -10.57 21.65
C LEU A 197 -7.09 -10.42 22.99
N ASP A 198 -7.89 -11.41 23.36
CA ASP A 198 -8.71 -11.35 24.57
C ASP A 198 -8.10 -12.14 25.74
N THR A 199 -6.88 -12.69 25.61
CA THR A 199 -6.21 -13.45 26.68
C THR A 199 -6.10 -12.63 27.96
N GLU A 200 -5.81 -11.34 27.83
CA GLU A 200 -5.73 -10.41 28.97
C GLU A 200 -7.09 -9.84 29.40
N ARG A 201 -8.01 -9.64 28.45
CA ARG A 201 -9.32 -9.02 28.70
C ARG A 201 -10.35 -10.00 29.26
N LYS A 202 -10.11 -11.31 29.11
CA LYS A 202 -11.06 -12.41 29.42
C LYS A 202 -12.44 -12.19 28.80
N VAL A 203 -12.48 -11.75 27.54
CA VAL A 203 -13.73 -11.59 26.78
C VAL A 203 -13.78 -12.61 25.64
N CYS A 204 -14.98 -13.11 25.34
CA CYS A 204 -15.27 -13.97 24.20
C CYS A 204 -14.33 -15.18 24.01
N CYS A 205 -13.28 -15.10 23.17
CA CYS A 205 -12.41 -16.26 22.90
C CYS A 205 -11.70 -16.77 24.16
N ALA A 206 -11.43 -15.90 25.14
CA ALA A 206 -10.74 -16.27 26.37
C ALA A 206 -11.65 -16.95 27.42
N ILE A 207 -12.97 -16.89 27.26
CA ILE A 207 -13.96 -17.59 28.11
C ILE A 207 -14.51 -18.86 27.46
N GLY A 208 -13.92 -19.29 26.33
CA GLY A 208 -14.34 -20.49 25.59
C GLY A 208 -15.36 -20.24 24.47
N GLU A 209 -15.85 -19.00 24.31
CA GLU A 209 -16.85 -18.65 23.29
C GLU A 209 -16.24 -17.88 22.12
N CYS A 210 -16.17 -18.48 20.92
CA CYS A 210 -15.52 -17.82 19.78
C CYS A 210 -16.32 -16.59 19.28
N CYS A 211 -15.69 -15.40 19.21
CA CYS A 211 -16.34 -14.19 18.66
C CYS A 211 -16.58 -14.21 17.14
N GLN A 212 -16.10 -15.27 16.46
CA GLN A 212 -16.16 -15.42 15.01
C GLN A 212 -15.68 -14.18 14.22
N LYS A 213 -14.80 -13.37 14.82
CA LYS A 213 -14.28 -12.14 14.21
C LYS A 213 -13.27 -12.48 13.12
N ARG A 214 -13.79 -12.78 11.94
CA ARG A 214 -13.05 -13.15 10.73
C ARG A 214 -12.60 -11.91 9.96
N LEU A 215 -11.58 -12.06 9.11
CA LEU A 215 -11.15 -10.97 8.23
C LEU A 215 -12.16 -10.72 7.13
N SER A 216 -12.33 -9.44 6.76
CA SER A 216 -13.12 -9.09 5.58
C SER A 216 -12.46 -9.64 4.30
N PRO A 217 -13.22 -9.96 3.25
CA PRO A 217 -12.64 -10.44 1.98
C PRO A 217 -11.64 -9.44 1.36
N LEU A 218 -11.88 -8.14 1.56
CA LEU A 218 -10.96 -7.08 1.15
C LEU A 218 -9.62 -7.17 1.90
N THR A 219 -9.67 -7.42 3.20
CA THR A 219 -8.45 -7.57 4.01
C THR A 219 -7.65 -8.81 3.58
N VAL A 220 -8.32 -9.94 3.32
CA VAL A 220 -7.66 -11.16 2.81
C VAL A 220 -7.01 -10.90 1.45
N THR A 221 -7.72 -10.20 0.55
CA THR A 221 -7.16 -9.78 -0.75
C THR A 221 -5.94 -8.88 -0.57
N TYR A 222 -5.97 -7.98 0.41
CA TYR A 222 -4.83 -7.13 0.72
C TYR A 222 -3.63 -7.92 1.25
N VAL A 223 -3.84 -8.89 2.15
CA VAL A 223 -2.79 -9.81 2.63
C VAL A 223 -2.17 -10.57 1.47
N HIS A 224 -2.99 -11.08 0.54
CA HIS A 224 -2.52 -11.74 -0.66
C HIS A 224 -1.71 -10.81 -1.57
N SER A 225 -2.12 -9.55 -1.75
CA SER A 225 -1.36 -8.55 -2.51
C SER A 225 -0.01 -8.22 -1.88
N VAL A 226 0.10 -8.22 -0.54
CA VAL A 226 1.38 -8.04 0.16
C VAL A 226 2.31 -9.22 -0.11
N LEU A 227 1.82 -10.45 0.04
CA LEU A 227 2.60 -11.66 -0.29
C LEU A 227 3.04 -11.66 -1.76
N LYS A 228 2.12 -11.35 -2.68
CA LYS A 228 2.41 -11.24 -4.11
C LYS A 228 3.52 -10.22 -4.36
N SER A 229 3.48 -9.05 -3.70
CA SER A 229 4.51 -8.02 -3.86
C SER A 229 5.89 -8.47 -3.35
N ALA A 230 5.93 -9.19 -2.22
CA ALA A 230 7.17 -9.72 -1.67
C ALA A 230 7.77 -10.81 -2.58
N LEU A 231 6.97 -11.78 -3.04
CA LEU A 231 7.45 -12.82 -3.94
C LEU A 231 7.81 -12.27 -5.33
N GLU A 232 7.21 -11.16 -5.75
CA GLU A 232 7.63 -10.47 -6.97
C GLU A 232 9.01 -9.85 -6.82
N HIS A 233 9.36 -9.39 -5.62
CA HIS A 233 10.72 -8.95 -5.35
C HIS A 233 11.69 -10.13 -5.41
N ALA A 234 11.35 -11.28 -4.82
CA ALA A 234 12.19 -12.48 -4.85
C ALA A 234 12.49 -12.96 -6.28
N VAL A 235 11.52 -12.82 -7.19
CA VAL A 235 11.72 -13.14 -8.60
C VAL A 235 12.66 -12.15 -9.29
N ARG A 236 12.61 -10.85 -8.93
CA ARG A 236 13.52 -9.85 -9.52
C ARG A 236 14.96 -9.99 -9.04
N GLU A 237 15.16 -10.54 -7.85
CA GLU A 237 16.48 -10.84 -7.29
C GLU A 237 16.95 -12.27 -7.64
N ASP A 238 16.29 -12.93 -8.60
CA ASP A 238 16.56 -14.30 -9.04
C ASP A 238 16.52 -15.39 -7.94
N GLU A 239 16.07 -15.08 -6.72
CA GLU A 239 15.88 -16.04 -5.63
C GLU A 239 14.76 -17.05 -5.93
N LEU A 240 13.80 -16.68 -6.77
CA LEU A 240 12.69 -17.52 -7.22
C LEU A 240 12.51 -17.47 -8.74
N PRO A 241 12.27 -18.62 -9.40
CA PRO A 241 12.01 -18.63 -10.84
C PRO A 241 10.64 -18.03 -11.22
N ARG A 242 9.68 -18.02 -10.29
CA ARG A 242 8.34 -17.45 -10.54
C ARG A 242 7.58 -17.13 -9.26
N ASN A 243 6.64 -16.20 -9.37
CA ASN A 243 5.77 -15.81 -8.27
C ASN A 243 4.53 -16.72 -8.18
N VAL A 244 4.56 -17.71 -7.30
CA VAL A 244 3.46 -18.68 -7.11
C VAL A 244 2.16 -18.04 -6.59
N ALA A 245 2.23 -16.89 -5.92
CA ALA A 245 1.04 -16.19 -5.44
C ALA A 245 0.22 -15.57 -6.59
N ARG A 246 0.82 -15.32 -7.77
CA ARG A 246 0.08 -14.89 -8.97
C ARG A 246 -0.92 -15.92 -9.48
N ASN A 247 -0.65 -17.21 -9.24
CA ASN A 247 -1.47 -18.31 -9.74
C ASN A 247 -2.72 -18.55 -8.89
N VAL A 248 -2.84 -17.87 -7.74
CA VAL A 248 -4.02 -17.96 -6.87
C VAL A 248 -4.94 -16.80 -7.21
N LYS A 249 -6.15 -17.10 -7.67
CA LYS A 249 -7.18 -16.08 -7.86
C LYS A 249 -7.67 -15.60 -6.49
N ALA A 250 -7.48 -14.31 -6.22
CA ALA A 250 -8.14 -13.67 -5.08
C ALA A 250 -9.65 -13.58 -5.35
N THR A 251 -10.45 -13.71 -4.29
CA THR A 251 -11.90 -13.43 -4.38
C THR A 251 -12.12 -11.96 -4.68
N THR A 252 -12.83 -11.68 -5.77
CA THR A 252 -13.24 -10.32 -6.13
C THR A 252 -14.25 -9.83 -5.10
N HIS A 253 -13.85 -8.84 -4.29
CA HIS A 253 -14.77 -8.19 -3.37
C HIS A 253 -15.60 -7.16 -4.12
N ARG A 254 -16.93 -7.33 -4.16
CA ARG A 254 -17.84 -6.29 -4.66
C ARG A 254 -17.72 -5.07 -3.75
N PRO A 255 -17.33 -3.88 -4.27
CA PRO A 255 -17.26 -2.67 -3.47
C PRO A 255 -18.56 -2.45 -2.71
N ARG A 256 -18.48 -2.00 -1.46
CA ARG A 256 -19.69 -1.63 -0.71
C ARG A 256 -20.36 -0.48 -1.46
N HIS A 257 -21.65 -0.61 -1.73
CA HIS A 257 -22.42 0.47 -2.32
C HIS A 257 -22.48 1.63 -1.32
N PHE A 258 -22.06 2.80 -1.77
CA PHE A 258 -22.18 4.03 -1.00
C PHE A 258 -23.45 4.76 -1.43
N ARG A 259 -24.15 5.41 -0.48
CA ARG A 259 -25.30 6.28 -0.77
C ARG A 259 -24.92 7.75 -0.53
N PRO A 260 -24.65 8.52 -1.61
CA PRO A 260 -24.42 9.96 -1.56
C PRO A 260 -25.51 10.69 -0.76
N LEU A 261 -25.14 11.84 -0.17
CA LEU A 261 -26.14 12.77 0.33
C LEU A 261 -26.91 13.35 -0.85
N THR A 262 -28.23 13.43 -0.73
CA THR A 262 -29.03 14.24 -1.65
C THR A 262 -28.80 15.73 -1.38
N ALA A 263 -29.20 16.61 -2.30
CA ALA A 263 -29.12 18.05 -2.09
C ALA A 263 -29.87 18.50 -0.82
N VAL A 264 -30.98 17.84 -0.48
CA VAL A 264 -31.75 18.09 0.75
C VAL A 264 -30.97 17.64 1.98
N GLU A 265 -30.46 16.40 2.00
CA GLU A 265 -29.64 15.88 3.12
C GLU A 265 -28.36 16.72 3.30
N ALA A 266 -27.76 17.20 2.21
CA ALA A 266 -26.59 18.08 2.22
C ALA A 266 -26.87 19.43 2.87
N ARG A 267 -28.01 20.07 2.56
CA ARG A 267 -28.43 21.32 3.21
C ARG A 267 -28.70 21.11 4.71
N GLN A 268 -29.45 20.07 5.06
CA GLN A 268 -29.71 19.70 6.45
C GLN A 268 -28.40 19.48 7.24
N PHE A 269 -27.42 18.84 6.61
CA PHE A 269 -26.10 18.66 7.21
C PHE A 269 -25.37 19.98 7.46
N LEU A 270 -25.37 20.91 6.50
CA LEU A 270 -24.73 22.22 6.65
C LEU A 270 -25.44 23.08 7.70
N ASP A 271 -26.77 23.08 7.72
CA ASP A 271 -27.56 23.84 8.69
C ASP A 271 -27.32 23.33 10.12
N ALA A 272 -27.31 22.02 10.32
CA ALA A 272 -26.96 21.43 11.61
C ALA A 272 -25.51 21.73 12.04
N ALA A 273 -24.60 21.90 11.07
CA ALA A 273 -23.21 22.19 11.33
C ALA A 273 -22.95 23.65 11.77
N ARG A 274 -23.86 24.60 11.52
CA ARG A 274 -23.65 26.03 11.81
C ARG A 274 -23.30 26.32 13.27
N ALA A 275 -23.88 25.56 14.20
CA ALA A 275 -23.61 25.71 15.64
C ALA A 275 -22.38 24.93 16.13
N ASP A 276 -21.71 24.14 15.28
CA ASP A 276 -20.51 23.39 15.66
C ASP A 276 -19.26 24.24 15.44
N ARG A 277 -18.32 24.24 16.40
CA ARG A 277 -17.02 24.92 16.26
C ARG A 277 -16.26 24.56 14.97
N LEU A 278 -16.48 23.37 14.39
CA LEU A 278 -15.87 22.96 13.12
C LEU A 278 -16.79 23.17 11.90
N HIS A 279 -17.75 24.09 11.96
CA HIS A 279 -18.64 24.44 10.85
C HIS A 279 -17.89 24.64 9.53
N ALA A 280 -16.90 25.55 9.52
CA ALA A 280 -16.11 25.86 8.33
C ALA A 280 -15.37 24.63 7.75
N LEU A 281 -14.97 23.68 8.58
CA LEU A 281 -14.36 22.43 8.12
C LEU A 281 -15.39 21.57 7.39
N TYR A 282 -16.58 21.40 7.97
CA TYR A 282 -17.65 20.60 7.37
C TYR A 282 -18.18 21.22 6.08
N GLU A 283 -18.35 22.53 6.05
CA GLU A 283 -18.76 23.24 4.85
C GLU A 283 -17.71 23.12 3.74
N LEU A 284 -16.44 23.41 4.06
CA LEU A 284 -15.35 23.27 3.11
C LEU A 284 -15.28 21.84 2.57
N ALA A 285 -15.42 20.83 3.43
CA ALA A 285 -15.42 19.42 3.03
C ALA A 285 -16.51 19.08 2.02
N LEU A 286 -17.74 19.58 2.22
CA LEU A 286 -18.88 19.25 1.36
C LEU A 286 -18.90 20.08 0.08
N ARG A 287 -18.46 21.34 0.10
CA ARG A 287 -18.49 22.22 -1.08
C ARG A 287 -17.29 22.03 -2.01
N THR A 288 -16.14 21.60 -1.49
CA THR A 288 -14.90 21.44 -2.30
C THR A 288 -14.45 19.98 -2.44
N GLY A 289 -15.00 19.07 -1.62
CA GLY A 289 -14.65 17.64 -1.68
C GLY A 289 -13.21 17.33 -1.25
N LEU A 290 -12.55 18.21 -0.49
CA LEU A 290 -11.20 17.97 0.03
C LEU A 290 -11.12 16.69 0.88
N ARG A 291 -9.99 15.98 0.80
CA ARG A 291 -9.77 14.80 1.62
C ARG A 291 -9.59 15.21 3.08
N LYS A 292 -10.00 14.35 4.02
CA LYS A 292 -9.80 14.58 5.47
C LYS A 292 -8.37 15.03 5.80
N GLY A 293 -7.37 14.33 5.28
CA GLY A 293 -5.97 14.69 5.55
C GLY A 293 -5.57 16.04 4.97
N GLU A 294 -6.12 16.44 3.83
CA GLU A 294 -5.89 17.75 3.20
C GLU A 294 -6.51 18.85 4.06
N LEU A 295 -7.77 18.69 4.48
CA LEU A 295 -8.45 19.64 5.38
C LEU A 295 -7.70 19.82 6.69
N LEU A 296 -7.35 18.72 7.37
CA LEU A 296 -6.66 18.79 8.65
C LEU A 296 -5.21 19.31 8.53
N GLY A 297 -4.64 19.29 7.32
CA GLY A 297 -3.29 19.80 7.04
C GLY A 297 -3.25 21.19 6.43
N LEU A 298 -4.42 21.81 6.19
CA LEU A 298 -4.54 23.11 5.54
C LEU A 298 -4.03 24.22 6.46
N ARG A 299 -3.19 25.10 5.91
CA ARG A 299 -2.63 26.25 6.64
C ARG A 299 -3.23 27.56 6.17
N TRP A 300 -3.18 28.57 7.02
CA TRP A 300 -3.65 29.92 6.64
C TRP A 300 -2.84 30.51 5.48
N GLU A 301 -1.54 30.20 5.37
CA GLU A 301 -0.67 30.62 4.26
C GLU A 301 -1.05 29.98 2.91
N ASP A 302 -1.82 28.88 2.93
CA ASP A 302 -2.31 28.21 1.73
C ASP A 302 -3.63 28.82 1.21
N LEU A 303 -4.20 29.80 1.93
CA LEU A 303 -5.50 30.42 1.64
C LEU A 303 -5.35 31.88 1.24
N ASP A 304 -5.85 32.21 0.05
CA ASP A 304 -6.10 33.60 -0.35
C ASP A 304 -7.60 33.85 -0.30
N LEU A 305 -8.06 34.44 0.80
CA LEU A 305 -9.48 34.73 1.03
C LEU A 305 -9.97 35.98 0.28
N ASN A 306 -9.06 36.78 -0.29
CA ASN A 306 -9.42 37.95 -1.09
C ASN A 306 -9.69 37.54 -2.53
N VAL A 307 -8.79 36.72 -3.09
CA VAL A 307 -8.94 36.15 -4.44
C VAL A 307 -9.92 34.96 -4.43
N GLY A 308 -10.15 34.35 -3.27
CA GLY A 308 -11.05 33.19 -3.13
C GLY A 308 -10.42 31.91 -3.64
N THR A 309 -9.17 31.62 -3.27
CA THR A 309 -8.47 30.41 -3.72
C THR A 309 -7.74 29.70 -2.58
N ALA A 310 -7.62 28.37 -2.69
CA ALA A 310 -6.85 27.55 -1.77
C ALA A 310 -5.83 26.69 -2.52
N THR A 311 -4.60 26.63 -2.02
CA THR A 311 -3.52 25.82 -2.59
C THR A 311 -3.31 24.55 -1.75
N ILE A 312 -3.69 23.40 -2.30
CA ILE A 312 -3.67 22.13 -1.56
C ILE A 312 -2.32 21.44 -1.72
N ARG A 313 -1.37 21.71 -0.82
CA ARG A 313 0.01 21.17 -0.89
C ARG A 313 0.32 20.09 0.13
N HIS A 314 -0.40 20.10 1.25
CA HIS A 314 -0.09 19.26 2.40
C HIS A 314 -1.25 18.35 2.78
N SER A 315 -0.93 17.26 3.46
CA SER A 315 -1.89 16.40 4.14
C SER A 315 -1.35 16.07 5.53
N LEU A 316 -2.17 16.30 6.55
CA LEU A 316 -1.89 15.84 7.90
C LEU A 316 -2.26 14.37 8.04
N GLN A 317 -1.31 13.55 8.49
CA GLN A 317 -1.52 12.13 8.75
C GLN A 317 -0.85 11.75 10.06
N ARG A 318 -1.45 10.79 10.77
CA ARG A 318 -0.75 10.15 11.88
C ARG A 318 0.14 9.06 11.32
N THR A 319 1.43 9.11 11.62
CA THR A 319 2.40 8.08 11.31
C THR A 319 2.91 7.42 12.60
N ARG A 320 3.59 6.27 12.46
CA ARG A 320 4.00 5.45 13.59
C ARG A 320 5.25 6.04 14.27
N THR A 321 6.19 6.57 13.49
CA THR A 321 7.45 7.13 13.98
C THR A 321 7.34 8.63 14.26
N GLY A 322 6.59 9.37 13.45
CA GLY A 322 6.49 10.84 13.51
C GLY A 322 5.27 11.39 14.26
N GLY A 323 4.40 10.52 14.80
CA GLY A 323 3.17 10.98 15.45
C GLY A 323 2.25 11.71 14.47
N LEU A 324 1.81 12.92 14.77
CA LEU A 324 1.02 13.75 13.87
C LEU A 324 1.95 14.52 12.92
N THR A 325 2.00 14.10 11.66
CA THR A 325 3.00 14.59 10.70
C THR A 325 2.34 15.25 9.51
N HIS A 326 2.84 16.44 9.15
CA HIS A 326 2.54 17.09 7.88
C HIS A 326 3.35 16.42 6.78
N LEU A 327 2.66 15.82 5.81
CA LEU A 327 3.29 15.22 4.65
C LEU A 327 2.91 15.99 3.40
N PRO A 328 3.81 16.15 2.42
CA PRO A 328 3.41 16.62 1.11
C PRO A 328 2.37 15.66 0.51
N THR A 329 1.53 16.17 -0.36
CA THR A 329 0.52 15.34 -1.05
C THR A 329 1.15 14.16 -1.79
N LYS A 330 0.31 13.16 -2.14
CA LYS A 330 0.84 11.84 -2.55
C LYS A 330 1.65 11.85 -3.84
N THR A 331 1.47 12.86 -4.68
CA THR A 331 2.08 13.03 -6.01
C THR A 331 2.10 14.52 -6.33
N ARG A 332 3.04 15.01 -7.17
CA ARG A 332 3.00 16.40 -7.69
C ARG A 332 1.64 16.73 -8.33
N ALA A 333 1.03 15.76 -9.03
CA ALA A 333 -0.32 15.88 -9.59
C ALA A 333 -1.47 16.02 -8.56
N SER A 334 -1.21 15.85 -7.27
CA SER A 334 -2.19 16.08 -6.20
C SER A 334 -2.13 17.50 -5.65
N GLU A 335 -1.04 18.23 -5.91
CA GLU A 335 -0.95 19.66 -5.62
C GLU A 335 -1.83 20.40 -6.61
N ARG A 336 -2.80 21.14 -6.09
CA ARG A 336 -3.77 21.85 -6.93
C ARG A 336 -4.22 23.13 -6.26
N ARG A 337 -4.57 24.11 -7.08
CA ARG A 337 -5.29 25.30 -6.66
C ARG A 337 -6.78 25.06 -6.91
N ILE A 338 -7.61 25.34 -5.91
CA ILE A 338 -9.06 25.28 -6.05
C ILE A 338 -9.66 26.66 -5.78
N ALA A 339 -10.74 26.97 -6.48
CA ALA A 339 -11.58 28.12 -6.15
C ALA A 339 -12.36 27.80 -4.86
N LEU A 340 -12.47 28.77 -3.97
CA LEU A 340 -13.26 28.70 -2.75
C LEU A 340 -14.63 29.34 -3.03
N PRO A 341 -15.73 28.61 -2.81
CA PRO A 341 -17.06 29.20 -2.83
C PRO A 341 -17.19 30.36 -1.84
N THR A 342 -17.97 31.37 -2.17
CA THR A 342 -18.17 32.58 -1.35
C THR A 342 -18.59 32.25 0.08
N GLU A 343 -19.45 31.24 0.25
CA GLU A 343 -19.90 30.80 1.57
C GLU A 343 -18.74 30.18 2.37
N CYS A 344 -17.87 29.40 1.73
CA CYS A 344 -16.66 28.91 2.39
C CYS A 344 -15.74 30.04 2.82
N ILE A 345 -15.61 31.11 2.02
CA ILE A 345 -14.79 32.27 2.38
C ILE A 345 -15.35 32.94 3.64
N HIS A 346 -16.67 33.15 3.70
CA HIS A 346 -17.34 33.68 4.90
C HIS A 346 -17.09 32.81 6.12
N SER A 347 -17.38 31.51 6.04
CA SER A 347 -17.17 30.58 7.14
C SER A 347 -15.70 30.49 7.58
N LEU A 348 -14.75 30.60 6.64
CA LEU A 348 -13.33 30.65 6.97
C LEU A 348 -12.94 31.94 7.69
N LYS A 349 -13.53 33.10 7.33
CA LYS A 349 -13.30 34.36 8.05
C LYS A 349 -13.84 34.30 9.47
N GLU A 350 -15.06 33.79 9.66
CA GLU A 350 -15.66 33.57 10.99
C GLU A 350 -14.82 32.60 11.83
N HIS A 351 -14.39 31.49 11.22
CA HIS A 351 -13.53 30.53 11.89
C HIS A 351 -12.17 31.13 12.29
N LYS A 352 -11.61 32.04 11.48
CA LYS A 352 -10.38 32.76 11.83
C LYS A 352 -10.57 33.63 13.07
N GLN A 353 -11.66 34.39 13.12
CA GLN A 353 -12.01 35.23 14.29
C GLN A 353 -12.20 34.38 15.55
N GLN A 354 -12.94 33.27 15.44
CA GLN A 354 -13.12 32.33 16.55
C GLN A 354 -11.78 31.76 17.03
N GLN A 355 -10.87 31.41 16.12
CA GLN A 355 -9.56 30.90 16.45
C GLN A 355 -8.67 31.96 17.12
N ASP A 356 -8.78 33.22 16.70
CA ASP A 356 -8.07 34.35 17.33
C ASP A 356 -8.55 34.56 18.78
N THR A 357 -9.87 34.52 19.03
CA THR A 357 -10.43 34.56 20.39
C THR A 357 -9.98 33.35 21.24
N GLU A 358 -9.92 32.15 20.66
CA GLU A 358 -9.40 30.96 21.34
C GLU A 358 -7.91 31.10 21.69
N ARG A 359 -7.12 31.73 20.80
CA ARG A 359 -5.71 32.03 21.05
C ARG A 359 -5.55 32.99 22.22
N GLU A 360 -6.32 34.07 22.24
CA GLU A 360 -6.32 35.05 23.33
C GLU A 360 -6.71 34.39 24.66
N THR A 361 -7.77 33.58 24.65
CA THR A 361 -8.25 32.84 25.83
C THR A 361 -7.24 31.81 26.34
N ALA A 362 -6.55 31.11 25.43
CA ALA A 362 -5.55 30.11 25.80
C ALA A 362 -4.24 30.72 26.29
N GLY A 363 -3.92 31.97 25.90
CA GLY A 363 -2.71 32.68 26.30
C GLY A 363 -1.45 31.82 26.12
N ALA A 364 -0.68 31.62 27.19
CA ALA A 364 0.55 30.85 27.17
C ALA A 364 0.36 29.35 26.83
N ALA A 365 -0.85 28.80 26.96
CA ALA A 365 -1.13 27.41 26.59
C ALA A 365 -1.35 27.23 25.07
N TRP A 366 -1.46 28.32 24.31
CA TRP A 366 -1.63 28.26 22.87
C TRP A 366 -0.37 27.76 22.17
N GLN A 367 -0.53 26.78 21.28
CA GLN A 367 0.55 26.26 20.46
C GLN A 367 0.35 26.66 19.00
N TYR A 368 1.18 27.59 18.52
CA TYR A 368 1.08 28.04 17.14
C TYR A 368 1.50 26.93 16.16
N SER A 369 0.59 26.57 15.25
CA SER A 369 0.80 25.54 14.24
C SER A 369 0.62 26.03 12.79
N GLY A 370 0.12 27.26 12.60
CA GLY A 370 -0.24 27.82 11.29
C GLY A 370 -1.44 27.13 10.61
N LEU A 371 -2.04 26.12 11.25
CA LEU A 371 -3.17 25.36 10.75
C LEU A 371 -4.48 26.15 10.81
N VAL A 372 -5.30 26.00 9.78
CA VAL A 372 -6.67 26.52 9.76
C VAL A 372 -7.51 25.84 10.84
N PHE A 373 -7.46 24.49 10.90
CA PHE A 373 -8.28 23.73 11.82
C PHE A 373 -7.45 23.11 12.95
N THR A 374 -7.58 23.67 14.15
CA THR A 374 -6.84 23.24 15.35
C THR A 374 -7.79 22.80 16.47
N THR A 375 -7.22 22.27 17.56
CA THR A 375 -7.88 22.25 18.87
C THR A 375 -7.97 23.67 19.44
N PRO A 376 -8.78 23.90 20.51
CA PRO A 376 -8.81 25.20 21.20
C PRO A 376 -7.46 25.65 21.79
N ALA A 377 -6.47 24.76 21.88
CA ALA A 377 -5.12 25.08 22.33
C ALA A 377 -4.12 25.26 21.15
N GLY A 378 -4.61 25.41 19.91
CA GLY A 378 -3.77 25.60 18.72
C GLY A 378 -3.11 24.33 18.16
N ARG A 379 -3.30 23.17 18.81
CA ARG A 379 -2.69 21.90 18.38
C ARG A 379 -3.37 21.31 17.13
N PRO A 380 -2.67 20.50 16.32
CA PRO A 380 -3.27 19.77 15.21
C PRO A 380 -4.39 18.83 15.66
N LEU A 381 -5.45 18.74 14.86
CA LEU A 381 -6.55 17.79 15.10
C LEU A 381 -6.13 16.36 14.73
N ASP A 382 -6.15 15.44 15.70
CA ASP A 382 -5.89 14.03 15.42
C ASP A 382 -6.98 13.43 14.50
N PRO A 383 -6.63 12.79 13.37
CA PRO A 383 -7.60 12.26 12.41
C PRO A 383 -8.55 11.20 12.96
N ALA A 384 -8.15 10.43 13.98
CA ALA A 384 -9.00 9.43 14.61
C ALA A 384 -9.96 10.10 15.60
N ASN A 385 -9.47 11.05 16.41
CA ASN A 385 -10.31 11.85 17.29
C ASN A 385 -11.36 12.63 16.51
N PHE A 386 -10.95 13.26 15.40
CA PHE A 386 -11.86 13.97 14.50
C PHE A 386 -12.94 13.03 13.93
N THR A 387 -12.57 11.80 13.54
CA THR A 387 -13.56 10.83 13.03
C THR A 387 -14.58 10.46 14.11
N ARG A 388 -14.18 10.36 15.38
CA ARG A 388 -15.11 10.13 16.50
C ARG A 388 -16.01 11.34 16.74
N ARG A 389 -15.44 12.55 16.72
CA ARG A 389 -16.20 13.81 16.83
C ARG A 389 -17.26 13.91 15.72
N PHE A 390 -16.90 13.63 14.47
CA PHE A 390 -17.81 13.67 13.35
C PHE A 390 -19.00 12.71 13.53
N ARG A 391 -18.76 11.48 14.00
CA ARG A 391 -19.84 10.53 14.31
C ARG A 391 -20.77 11.05 15.40
N SER A 392 -20.19 11.59 16.48
CA SER A 392 -20.96 12.19 17.57
C SER A 392 -21.77 13.42 17.11
N PHE A 393 -21.22 14.22 16.18
CA PHE A 393 -21.95 15.31 15.56
C PHE A 393 -23.18 14.82 14.78
N LEU A 394 -23.02 13.82 13.91
CA LEU A 394 -24.15 13.24 13.16
C LEU A 394 -25.22 12.68 14.09
N ASP A 395 -24.82 11.95 15.13
CA ASP A 395 -25.73 11.36 16.10
C ASP A 395 -26.51 12.44 16.87
N ARG A 396 -25.85 13.51 17.32
CA ARG A 396 -26.50 14.65 18.01
C ARG A 396 -27.45 15.43 17.11
N ALA A 397 -27.10 15.56 15.82
CA ALA A 397 -27.91 16.28 14.85
C ALA A 397 -29.08 15.44 14.29
N GLY A 398 -29.23 14.18 14.71
CA GLY A 398 -30.25 13.27 14.17
C GLY A 398 -30.04 12.92 12.69
N LEU A 399 -28.81 13.08 12.18
CA LEU A 399 -28.49 12.87 10.77
C LEU A 399 -28.10 11.42 10.49
N ARG A 400 -28.34 10.99 9.25
CA ARG A 400 -27.91 9.68 8.78
C ARG A 400 -26.41 9.47 8.99
N ARG A 401 -26.05 8.31 9.56
CA ARG A 401 -24.65 7.91 9.73
C ARG A 401 -23.97 7.73 8.38
N ILE A 402 -22.97 8.57 8.12
CA ILE A 402 -22.05 8.49 6.99
C ILE A 402 -20.60 8.53 7.47
N ARG A 403 -19.65 8.11 6.63
CA ARG A 403 -18.22 8.31 6.90
C ARG A 403 -17.84 9.72 6.47
N PHE A 404 -16.80 10.28 7.06
CA PHE A 404 -16.36 11.62 6.64
C PHE A 404 -15.96 11.68 5.14
N HIS A 405 -15.36 10.61 4.60
CA HIS A 405 -15.01 10.55 3.17
C HIS A 405 -16.23 10.51 2.24
N ASP A 406 -17.39 10.17 2.77
CA ASP A 406 -18.64 10.13 2.02
C ASP A 406 -19.12 11.54 1.66
N LEU A 407 -18.70 12.59 2.38
CA LEU A 407 -18.94 13.99 2.01
C LEU A 407 -18.35 14.30 0.64
N ARG A 408 -17.09 13.91 0.41
CA ARG A 408 -16.42 14.06 -0.89
C ARG A 408 -17.13 13.30 -2.01
N HIS A 409 -17.57 12.08 -1.75
CA HIS A 409 -18.35 11.33 -2.73
C HIS A 409 -19.70 12.01 -3.02
N SER A 410 -20.29 12.64 -2.01
CA SER A 410 -21.53 13.42 -2.16
C SER A 410 -21.30 14.68 -2.98
N THR A 411 -20.26 15.48 -2.69
CA THR A 411 -19.86 16.65 -3.50
C THR A 411 -19.80 16.32 -4.98
N ALA A 412 -19.10 15.23 -5.29
CA ALA A 412 -18.85 14.82 -6.64
C ALA A 412 -20.11 14.28 -7.34
N THR A 413 -21.01 13.65 -6.59
CA THR A 413 -22.32 13.24 -7.09
C THR A 413 -23.14 14.49 -7.38
N LEU A 414 -23.29 15.39 -6.42
CA LEU A 414 -24.05 16.63 -6.56
C LEU A 414 -23.57 17.49 -7.74
N LEU A 415 -22.25 17.64 -7.94
CA LEU A 415 -21.70 18.37 -9.09
C LEU A 415 -22.10 17.72 -10.42
N LEU A 416 -22.01 16.39 -10.49
CA LEU A 416 -22.42 15.65 -11.68
C LEU A 416 -23.93 15.78 -11.94
N GLU A 417 -24.73 15.77 -10.88
CA GLU A 417 -26.18 16.00 -10.94
C GLU A 417 -26.56 17.42 -11.37
N GLN A 418 -25.62 18.38 -11.33
CA GLN A 418 -25.78 19.73 -11.88
C GLN A 418 -25.18 19.87 -13.28
N GLY A 419 -24.79 18.76 -13.93
CA GLY A 419 -24.26 18.77 -15.30
C GLY A 419 -22.78 19.17 -15.41
N VAL A 420 -22.02 19.22 -14.30
CA VAL A 420 -20.59 19.55 -14.35
C VAL A 420 -19.81 18.41 -14.99
N ASP A 421 -18.93 18.75 -15.93
CA ASP A 421 -18.12 17.78 -16.67
C ASP A 421 -17.19 16.94 -15.74
N LEU A 422 -17.03 15.66 -16.09
CA LEU A 422 -16.26 14.70 -15.30
C LEU A 422 -14.78 15.05 -15.17
N ILE A 423 -14.20 15.74 -16.17
CA ILE A 423 -12.81 16.21 -16.13
C ILE A 423 -12.68 17.31 -15.08
N VAL A 424 -13.59 18.29 -15.09
CA VAL A 424 -13.64 19.36 -14.09
C VAL A 424 -13.81 18.79 -12.67
N ILE A 425 -14.73 17.83 -12.49
CA ILE A 425 -14.91 17.15 -11.20
C ILE A 425 -13.63 16.41 -10.78
N LYS A 426 -12.97 15.71 -11.71
CA LYS A 426 -11.72 14.98 -11.44
C LYS A 426 -10.61 15.94 -10.98
N GLU A 427 -10.48 17.10 -11.62
CA GLU A 427 -9.49 18.12 -11.28
C GLU A 427 -9.77 18.76 -9.92
N LEU A 428 -11.01 19.21 -9.69
CA LEU A 428 -11.43 19.78 -8.40
C LEU A 428 -11.15 18.83 -7.24
N LEU A 429 -11.47 17.55 -7.43
CA LEU A 429 -11.26 16.53 -6.41
C LEU A 429 -9.79 16.08 -6.33
N GLY A 430 -8.98 16.25 -7.37
CA GLY A 430 -7.61 15.73 -7.44
C GLY A 430 -7.58 14.19 -7.47
N HIS A 431 -8.40 13.57 -8.33
CA HIS A 431 -8.32 12.14 -8.61
C HIS A 431 -7.21 11.84 -9.62
N ALA A 432 -6.27 10.96 -9.24
CA ALA A 432 -5.20 10.51 -10.13
C ALA A 432 -5.72 9.75 -11.37
N HIS A 433 -6.84 9.03 -11.24
CA HIS A 433 -7.49 8.31 -12.33
C HIS A 433 -8.97 8.65 -12.42
N ILE A 434 -9.45 8.91 -13.64
CA ILE A 434 -10.87 9.20 -13.91
C ILE A 434 -11.78 8.00 -13.59
N GLY A 435 -11.27 6.77 -13.64
CA GLY A 435 -12.01 5.57 -13.27
C GLY A 435 -12.48 5.54 -11.81
N VAL A 436 -11.79 6.24 -10.91
CA VAL A 436 -12.23 6.42 -9.51
C VAL A 436 -13.51 7.26 -9.45
N THR A 437 -13.59 8.27 -10.32
CA THR A 437 -14.79 9.08 -10.53
C THR A 437 -15.86 8.16 -11.17
N ALA A 438 -15.61 7.62 -12.36
CA ALA A 438 -16.60 6.85 -13.13
C ALA A 438 -17.23 5.64 -12.40
N GLY A 439 -16.47 4.89 -11.59
CA GLY A 439 -16.97 3.73 -10.85
C GLY A 439 -17.89 4.07 -9.66
N VAL A 440 -17.80 5.29 -9.14
CA VAL A 440 -18.70 5.79 -8.08
C VAL A 440 -20.04 6.25 -8.68
N TYR A 441 -20.03 6.79 -9.91
CA TYR A 441 -21.21 7.40 -10.54
C TYR A 441 -22.01 6.49 -11.46
N ALA A 442 -21.77 5.17 -11.46
CA ALA A 442 -22.53 4.24 -12.29
C ALA A 442 -24.06 4.37 -12.12
N HIS A 443 -24.51 4.77 -10.92
CA HIS A 443 -25.93 4.97 -10.59
C HIS A 443 -26.53 6.28 -11.13
N VAL A 444 -25.73 7.33 -11.33
CA VAL A 444 -26.21 8.63 -11.87
C VAL A 444 -26.30 8.60 -13.39
N ARG A 445 -25.59 7.65 -14.04
CA ARG A 445 -25.53 7.51 -15.50
C ARG A 445 -26.89 7.39 -16.17
N LEU A 446 -27.81 6.61 -15.60
CA LEU A 446 -29.14 6.41 -16.21
C LEU A 446 -29.96 7.69 -16.22
N ARG A 447 -29.87 8.52 -15.18
CA ARG A 447 -30.56 9.80 -15.12
C ARG A 447 -29.96 10.81 -16.09
N LEU A 448 -28.64 10.94 -16.11
CA LEU A 448 -27.94 11.81 -17.07
C LEU A 448 -28.13 11.35 -18.52
N GLN A 449 -28.19 10.04 -18.76
CA GLN A 449 -28.53 9.50 -20.07
C GLN A 449 -29.94 9.91 -20.49
N ARG A 450 -30.90 9.89 -19.55
CA ARG A 450 -32.26 10.32 -19.82
C ARG A 450 -32.34 11.81 -20.10
N GLU A 451 -31.74 12.65 -19.25
CA GLU A 451 -31.66 14.10 -19.47
C GLU A 451 -30.96 14.45 -20.80
N ALA A 452 -29.91 13.74 -21.19
CA ALA A 452 -29.24 13.93 -22.47
C ALA A 452 -30.10 13.49 -23.68
N ILE A 453 -30.85 12.41 -23.54
CA ILE A 453 -31.80 11.94 -24.56
C ILE A 453 -32.97 12.92 -24.68
N ASP A 454 -33.51 13.41 -23.56
CA ASP A 454 -34.60 14.37 -23.53
C ASP A 454 -34.15 15.70 -24.15
N ALA A 455 -32.97 16.21 -23.80
CA ALA A 455 -32.40 17.42 -24.41
C ALA A 455 -32.11 17.24 -25.92
N LEU A 456 -31.68 16.05 -26.35
CA LEU A 456 -31.56 15.73 -27.77
C LEU A 456 -32.94 15.67 -28.44
N GLY A 457 -33.94 15.12 -27.76
CA GLY A 457 -35.33 15.09 -28.20
C GLY A 457 -35.92 16.48 -28.37
N ASP A 458 -35.60 17.41 -27.48
CA ASP A 458 -36.00 18.82 -27.58
C ASP A 458 -35.27 19.52 -28.73
N ALA A 459 -33.97 19.26 -28.91
CA ALA A 459 -33.17 19.85 -30.00
C ALA A 459 -33.51 19.29 -31.38
N LEU A 460 -33.99 18.05 -31.46
CA LEU A 460 -34.46 17.40 -32.69
C LEU A 460 -35.98 17.48 -32.84
N GLY A 461 -36.69 18.00 -31.83
CA GLY A 461 -38.11 18.26 -31.88
C GLY A 461 -38.36 19.28 -32.97
N VAL A 462 -39.30 18.99 -33.86
CA VAL A 462 -39.69 19.86 -34.97
C VAL A 462 -40.05 21.21 -34.36
N THR A 463 -39.15 22.19 -34.47
CA THR A 463 -39.56 23.57 -34.42
C THR A 463 -40.57 23.71 -35.55
N ASN A 464 -41.79 24.11 -35.21
CA ASN A 464 -42.66 24.75 -36.20
C ASN A 464 -42.01 26.10 -36.54
N ASP A 465 -40.80 26.06 -37.10
CA ASP A 465 -40.17 27.21 -37.73
C ASP A 465 -40.89 27.35 -39.06
N ASP A 466 -41.96 28.14 -39.03
CA ASP A 466 -42.44 28.83 -40.21
C ASP A 466 -41.22 29.57 -40.81
N PRO A 467 -40.82 29.33 -42.07
CA PRO A 467 -39.60 29.88 -42.66
C PRO A 467 -39.52 31.42 -42.73
N ASN A 468 -40.52 32.12 -42.17
CA ASN A 468 -40.71 33.57 -42.28
C ASN A 468 -40.56 34.33 -40.95
N ASP A 469 -40.30 33.68 -39.82
CA ASP A 469 -40.14 34.40 -38.55
C ASP A 469 -38.66 34.81 -38.33
N PRO A 470 -38.35 36.10 -38.11
CA PRO A 470 -36.98 36.55 -37.94
C PRO A 470 -36.38 36.06 -36.62
N PRO A 471 -35.07 35.77 -36.57
CA PRO A 471 -34.45 35.09 -35.44
C PRO A 471 -34.56 35.93 -34.16
N ALA A 472 -35.22 35.38 -33.14
CA ALA A 472 -35.23 35.94 -31.80
C ALA A 472 -33.81 35.90 -31.22
N THR A 473 -33.29 37.09 -30.90
CA THR A 473 -32.00 37.33 -30.26
C THR A 473 -31.79 36.42 -29.03
N ALA A 474 -30.80 35.53 -29.11
CA ALA A 474 -30.36 34.71 -28.00
C ALA A 474 -29.71 35.58 -26.92
N VAL A 475 -30.38 35.74 -25.78
CA VAL A 475 -29.77 36.30 -24.57
C VAL A 475 -29.01 35.17 -23.87
N VAL A 476 -27.68 35.22 -23.96
CA VAL A 476 -26.78 34.38 -23.17
C VAL A 476 -26.91 34.77 -21.70
N ARG A 477 -27.29 33.81 -20.84
CA ARG A 477 -27.22 33.92 -19.38
C ARG A 477 -26.34 32.84 -18.81
#